data_AF-A0A931T7C3-F1
#
_entry.id   AF-A0A931T7C3-F1
#
_cell.length_a   1.000
_cell.length_b   1.000
_cell.length_c   1.000
_cell.angle_alpha   90.00
_cell.angle_beta   90.00
_cell.angle_gamma   90.00
#
_symmetry.space_group_name_H-M   'P 1'
#
loop_
_entity.id
_entity.type
_entity.pdbx_description
1 polymer ?
#
loop_
_entity_poly.entity_id
_entity_poly.type
_entity_poly.pdbx_seq_one_letter_code
_entity_poly.pdbx_strand_id
1 'polypeptide(L)' 'GASDGNLSVHARKLEDAGYVECQKSFEGRVPKTDYRLTNAGRRALERYLAHMEALIHAMKTR' A
#
# COMPACT_ATOMS: atom_id res chain seq x y z
N GLY A 1 -6.03 14.89 1.10
CA GLY A 1 -5.15 14.83 -0.09
C GLY A 1 -3.90 14.04 0.26
N ALA A 2 -3.34 13.29 -0.70
CA ALA A 2 -2.08 12.58 -0.48
C ALA A 2 -0.91 13.56 -0.67
N SER A 3 -0.31 14.00 0.44
CA SER A 3 0.97 14.72 0.42
C SER A 3 2.13 13.74 0.59
N ASP A 4 3.35 14.15 0.21
CA ASP A 4 4.56 13.32 0.35
C ASP A 4 4.78 12.86 1.80
N GLY A 5 4.49 13.73 2.76
CA GLY A 5 4.55 13.41 4.19
C GLY A 5 3.55 12.31 4.57
N ASN A 6 2.31 12.39 4.07
CA ASN A 6 1.32 11.36 4.37
C ASN A 6 1.67 10.03 3.70
N LEU A 7 2.13 10.08 2.44
CA LEU A 7 2.54 8.90 1.69
C LEU A 7 3.72 8.17 2.37
N SER A 8 4.74 8.91 2.82
CA SER A 8 5.90 8.31 3.48
C SER A 8 5.55 7.61 4.80
N VAL A 9 4.65 8.21 5.61
CA VAL A 9 4.17 7.61 6.86
C VAL A 9 3.38 6.33 6.58
N HIS A 10 2.49 6.34 5.59
CA HIS A 10 1.73 5.14 5.23
C HIS A 10 2.63 4.05 4.64
N ALA A 11 3.58 4.40 3.78
CA ALA A 11 4.54 3.46 3.21
C ALA A 11 5.40 2.79 4.28
N ARG A 12 5.89 3.54 5.28
CA ARG A 12 6.60 2.99 6.44
C ARG A 12 5.76 1.97 7.21
N LYS A 13 4.50 2.30 7.52
CA LYS A 13 3.60 1.37 8.23
C LYS A 13 3.35 0.07 7.45
N LEU A 14 3.22 0.17 6.14
CA LEU A 14 3.05 -1.00 5.28
C LEU A 14 4.33 -1.84 5.18
N GLU A 15 5.50 -1.20 5.20
CA GLU A 15 6.81 -1.84 5.25
C GLU A 15 6.99 -2.58 6.58
N ASP A 16 6.72 -1.91 7.70
CA ASP A 16 6.81 -2.48 9.06
C ASP A 16 5.84 -3.67 9.24
N ALA A 17 4.68 -3.64 8.57
CA ALA A 17 3.72 -4.74 8.53
C ALA A 17 4.10 -5.87 7.55
N GLY A 18 5.21 -5.73 6.80
CA GLY A 18 5.66 -6.71 5.80
C GLY A 18 4.80 -6.79 4.54
N TYR A 19 3.98 -5.77 4.27
CA TYR A 19 3.11 -5.72 3.08
C TYR A 19 3.81 -5.11 1.87
N VAL A 20 4.79 -4.24 2.08
CA VAL A 20 5.64 -3.73 1.00
C VAL A 20 7.12 -3.92 1.32
N GLU A 21 7.89 -4.17 0.28
CA GLU A 21 9.34 -4.04 0.28
C GLU A 21 9.72 -2.62 -0.15
N CYS A 22 10.77 -2.08 0.45
CA CYS A 22 11.31 -0.75 0.18
C CYS A 22 12.75 -0.90 -0.35
N GLN A 23 12.99 -0.42 -1.57
CA GLN A 23 14.31 -0.38 -2.17
C GLN A 23 14.76 1.07 -2.33
N LYS A 24 15.82 1.44 -1.62
CA LYS A 24 16.43 2.76 -1.73
C LYS A 24 17.61 2.70 -2.68
N SER A 25 17.65 3.63 -3.62
CA SER A 25 18.69 3.76 -4.63
C SER A 25 19.00 5.23 -4.89
N PHE A 26 20.01 5.48 -5.72
CA PHE A 26 20.29 6.81 -6.25
C PHE A 26 20.22 6.75 -7.77
N GLU A 27 19.48 7.68 -8.35
CA GLU A 27 19.47 7.92 -9.79
C GLU A 27 20.32 9.16 -10.05
N GLY A 28 21.61 8.93 -10.33
CA GLY A 28 22.62 9.99 -10.34
C GLY A 28 22.88 10.53 -8.92
N ARG A 29 22.51 11.80 -8.67
CA ARG A 29 22.62 12.47 -7.35
C ARG A 29 21.29 12.58 -6.61
N VAL A 30 20.22 12.02 -7.16
CA VAL A 30 18.87 12.12 -6.59
C VAL A 30 18.52 10.83 -5.85
N PRO A 31 18.12 10.89 -4.57
CA PRO A 31 17.65 9.71 -3.86
C PRO A 31 16.32 9.25 -4.44
N LYS A 32 16.22 7.94 -4.70
CA LYS A 32 15.03 7.28 -5.22
C LYS A 32 14.62 6.17 -4.26
N THR A 33 13.32 6.05 -4.01
CA THR A 33 12.77 4.95 -3.22
C THR A 33 11.68 4.28 -4.02
N ASP A 34 11.89 3.02 -4.34
CA ASP A 34 10.93 2.17 -5.02
C ASP A 34 10.24 1.27 -3.98
N TYR A 35 8.92 1.17 -4.07
CA TYR A 35 8.12 0.29 -3.22
C TYR A 35 7.47 -0.81 -4.06
N ARG A 36 7.43 -2.03 -3.51
CA ARG A 36 6.81 -3.18 -4.17
C ARG A 36 5.97 -3.98 -3.19
N LEU A 37 4.81 -4.49 -3.63
CA LEU A 37 4.02 -5.41 -2.82
C LEU A 37 4.76 -6.73 -2.60
N THR A 38 4.79 -7.18 -1.35
CA THR A 38 5.17 -8.55 -1.01
C THR A 38 4.04 -9.51 -1.36
N ASN A 39 4.31 -10.82 -1.31
CA ASN A 39 3.25 -11.84 -1.42
C ASN A 39 2.21 -11.70 -0.30
N ALA A 40 2.64 -11.36 0.92
CA ALA A 40 1.74 -11.13 2.05
C ALA A 40 0.88 -9.88 1.83
N GLY A 41 1.49 -8.77 1.36
CA GLY A 41 0.79 -7.54 1.04
C GLY A 41 -0.21 -7.68 -0.09
N ARG A 42 0.13 -8.44 -1.14
CA ARG A 42 -0.81 -8.76 -2.23
C ARG A 42 -2.05 -9.46 -1.71
N ARG A 43 -1.89 -10.51 -0.90
CA ARG A 43 -3.01 -11.23 -0.28
C ARG A 43 -3.81 -10.34 0.66
N ALA A 44 -3.16 -9.46 1.41
CA ALA A 44 -3.83 -8.52 2.30
C ALA A 44 -4.69 -7.51 1.53
N LEU A 45 -4.16 -6.99 0.42
CA LEU A 45 -4.90 -6.10 -0.47
C LEU A 45 -6.11 -6.79 -1.10
N GLU A 46 -5.94 -8.01 -1.60
CA GLU A 46 -7.04 -8.81 -2.17
C GLU A 46 -8.18 -9.01 -1.15
N ARG A 47 -7.85 -9.37 0.09
CA ARG A 47 -8.85 -9.50 1.16
C ARG A 47 -9.56 -8.17 1.46
N TYR A 48 -8.81 -7.08 1.51
CA TYR A 48 -9.39 -5.75 1.74
C TYR A 48 -10.36 -5.37 0.62
N LEU A 49 -9.99 -5.58 -0.64
CA LEU A 49 -10.85 -5.30 -1.79
C LEU A 49 -12.13 -6.14 -1.77
N ALA A 50 -12.01 -7.44 -1.49
CA ALA A 50 -13.17 -8.33 -1.37
C ALA A 50 -14.12 -7.87 -0.24
N HIS A 51 -13.56 -7.43 0.89
CA HIS A 51 -14.36 -6.90 1.99
C HIS A 51 -15.10 -5.61 1.60
N MET A 52 -14.42 -4.68 0.94
CA MET A 52 -15.02 -3.43 0.46
C MET A 52 -16.13 -3.69 -0.57
N GLU A 53 -15.93 -4.65 -1.48
CA GLU A 53 -16.94 -5.05 -2.45
C GLU A 53 -18.18 -5.63 -1.77
N ALA A 54 -18.00 -6.49 -0.76
CA ALA A 54 -19.10 -7.04 0.03
C ALA A 54 -19.90 -5.93 0.75
N LEU A 55 -19.22 -4.93 1.32
CA LEU A 55 -19.88 -3.78 1.95
C LEU A 55 -20.68 -2.96 0.95
N ILE A 56 -20.11 -2.66 -0.22
CA ILE A 56 -20.79 -1.92 -1.29
C ILE A 56 -22.02 -2.69 -1.77
N HIS A 57 -21.91 -4.01 -1.93
CA HIS A 57 -23.03 -4.85 -2.33
C HIS A 57 -24.15 -4.84 -1.29
N ALA A 58 -23.81 -5.03 0.00
CA ALA A 58 -24.77 -4.99 1.09
C ALA A 58 -25.51 -3.65 1.20
N MET A 59 -24.84 -2.54 0.88
CA MET A 59 -25.45 -1.21 0.87
C MET A 59 -26.34 -0.95 -0.35
N LYS A 60 -26.06 -1.59 -1.50
CA LYS A 60 -26.86 -1.43 -2.74
C LYS A 60 -28.14 -2.28 -2.75
N THR A 61 -28.15 -3.40 -2.02
CA THR A 61 -29.32 -4.29 -1.91
C THR A 61 -30.33 -3.81 -0.85
N ARG A 62 -30.06 -2.67 -0.21
CA ARG A 62 -30.92 -2.01 0.78
C ARG A 62 -31.63 -0.81 0.16
#